data_AF-D8EW67-F1
#
_entry.id   AF-D8EW67-F1
#
_cell.length_a   1.000
_cell.length_b   1.000
_cell.length_c   1.000
_cell.angle_alpha   90.00
_cell.angle_beta   90.00
_cell.angle_gamma   90.00
#
_symmetry.space_group_name_H-M   'P 1'
#
loop_
_entity.id
_entity.type
_entity.pdbx_description
1 polymer ?
#
loop_
_entity_poly.entity_id
_entity_poly.type
_entity_poly.pdbx_seq_one_letter_code
_entity_poly.pdbx_strand_id
1 'polypeptide(L)'
;MKEITIYNTLKGRLETVSFEFTDENTTWFDDLEDYYIYRIADAFGGLLVQETGYTYPILIGDVSRSEIGKSQEKALELLKQIT
;
A
#
# COMPACT_ATOMS: atom_id res chain seq x y z
N MET A 1 0.58 7.07 15.89
CA MET A 1 -0.54 7.28 14.94
C MET A 1 -0.40 8.62 14.26
N LYS A 2 -0.42 8.64 12.92
CA LYS A 2 -0.31 9.86 12.09
C LYS A 2 -1.50 9.97 11.15
N GLU A 3 -1.86 11.19 10.77
CA GLU A 3 -2.85 11.39 9.71
C GLU A 3 -2.16 11.27 8.34
N ILE A 4 -2.71 10.41 7.48
CA ILE A 4 -2.23 10.22 6.10
C ILE A 4 -3.41 10.29 5.15
N THR A 5 -3.19 10.84 3.96
CA THR A 5 -4.16 10.78 2.86
C THR A 5 -3.92 9.50 2.07
N ILE A 6 -4.98 8.72 1.85
CA ILE A 6 -4.96 7.52 1.01
C ILE A 6 -6.00 7.65 -0.10
N TYR A 7 -5.81 6.95 -1.21
CA TYR A 7 -6.89 6.67 -2.15
C TYR A 7 -7.57 5.36 -1.80
N ASN A 8 -8.83 5.42 -1.41
CA ASN A 8 -9.61 4.23 -1.09
C ASN A 8 -10.34 3.73 -2.33
N THR A 9 -9.87 2.62 -2.90
CA THR A 9 -10.49 2.00 -4.09
C THR A 9 -11.90 1.49 -3.82
N LEU A 10 -12.20 1.04 -2.59
CA LEU A 10 -13.54 0.60 -2.18
C LEU A 10 -14.57 1.74 -2.18
N LYS A 11 -14.11 2.98 -2.00
CA LYS A 11 -14.96 4.18 -2.01
C LYS A 11 -14.77 5.06 -3.25
N GLY A 12 -13.79 4.75 -4.10
CA GLY A 12 -13.42 5.53 -5.28
C GLY A 12 -12.98 6.97 -4.97
N ARG A 13 -12.40 7.26 -3.79
CA ARG A 13 -12.02 8.63 -3.40
C ARG A 13 -10.81 8.70 -2.47
N LEU A 14 -10.20 9.88 -2.40
CA LEU A 14 -9.22 10.21 -1.37
C LEU A 14 -9.90 10.36 0.01
N GLU A 15 -9.25 9.87 1.05
CA GLU A 15 -9.65 10.12 2.44
C GLU A 15 -8.43 10.24 3.36
N THR A 16 -8.56 11.07 4.40
CA THR A 16 -7.57 11.18 5.47
C THR A 16 -7.90 10.19 6.57
N VAL A 17 -6.94 9.35 6.92
CA VAL A 17 -7.08 8.30 7.94
C VAL A 17 -5.98 8.41 8.98
N SER A 18 -6.29 7.99 10.20
CA SER A 18 -5.28 7.85 11.26
C SER A 18 -4.64 6.46 11.15
N PHE A 19 -3.38 6.42 10.70
CA PHE A 19 -2.64 5.18 10.48
C PHE A 19 -1.14 5.37 10.78
N GLU A 20 -0.47 4.28 11.13
CA GLU A 20 0.97 4.28 11.34
C GLU A 20 1.58 3.03 10.72
N PHE A 21 2.57 3.26 9.85
CA PHE A 21 3.41 2.20 9.30
C PHE A 21 4.40 1.76 10.38
N THR A 22 4.42 0.46 10.65
CA THR A 22 5.28 -0.18 11.65
C THR A 22 5.91 -1.43 11.02
N ASP A 23 7.01 -1.92 11.60
CA ASP A 23 7.68 -3.12 11.08
C ASP A 23 6.81 -4.39 11.17
N GLU A 24 5.82 -4.40 12.05
CA GLU A 24 4.85 -5.49 12.16
C GLU A 24 3.86 -5.49 10.99
N ASN A 25 3.30 -4.33 10.66
CA ASN A 25 2.24 -4.20 9.65
C ASN A 25 2.74 -3.82 8.25
N THR A 26 4.03 -3.47 8.09
CA THR A 26 4.60 -2.94 6.85
C THR A 26 5.73 -3.81 6.32
N THR A 27 5.84 -3.90 5.00
CA THR A 27 7.04 -4.37 4.31
C THR A 27 7.61 -3.20 3.53
N TRP A 28 8.86 -2.85 3.82
CA TRP A 28 9.61 -1.75 3.22
C TRP A 28 10.50 -2.29 2.10
N PHE A 29 10.57 -1.58 0.97
CA PHE A 29 11.35 -1.99 -0.19
C PHE A 29 12.54 -1.04 -0.44
N ASP A 30 13.19 -0.61 0.64
CA ASP A 30 14.26 0.40 0.62
C ASP A 30 15.54 -0.05 -0.11
N ASP A 31 15.72 -1.35 -0.33
CA ASP A 31 16.96 -1.96 -0.87
C ASP A 31 16.88 -2.35 -2.37
N LEU A 32 15.76 -2.08 -3.06
CA LEU A 32 15.55 -2.57 -4.44
C LEU A 32 15.88 -1.51 -5.48
N GLU A 33 16.76 -1.82 -6.45
CA GLU A 33 17.17 -0.86 -7.50
C GLU A 33 15.99 -0.33 -8.36
N ASP A 34 14.97 -1.15 -8.57
CA ASP A 34 13.74 -0.81 -9.30
C ASP A 34 12.63 -0.37 -8.33
N TYR A 35 12.76 0.87 -7.86
CA TYR A 35 11.83 1.52 -6.93
C TYR A 35 10.50 1.88 -7.62
N TYR A 36 9.60 0.92 -7.82
CA TYR A 36 8.21 1.20 -8.21
C TYR A 36 7.29 1.34 -6.99
N ILE A 37 7.42 0.44 -6.02
CA ILE A 37 6.65 0.45 -4.77
C ILE A 37 7.61 0.66 -3.61
N TYR A 38 7.34 1.69 -2.81
CA TYR A 38 8.13 2.05 -1.63
C TYR A 38 7.83 1.11 -0.46
N ARG A 39 6.55 0.83 -0.23
CA ARG A 39 6.10 -0.05 0.86
C ARG A 39 4.71 -0.59 0.61
N ILE A 40 4.41 -1.70 1.29
CA ILE A 40 3.07 -2.25 1.44
C ILE A 40 2.72 -2.42 2.91
N ALA A 41 1.47 -2.20 3.30
CA ALA A 41 1.02 -2.36 4.68
C ALA A 41 -0.38 -2.97 4.78
N ASP A 42 -0.60 -3.84 5.77
CA ASP A 42 -1.93 -4.34 6.10
C ASP A 42 -2.68 -3.27 6.89
N ALA A 43 -3.81 -2.81 6.37
CA ALA A 43 -4.63 -1.79 7.02
C ALA A 43 -6.09 -1.84 6.56
N PHE A 44 -7.02 -1.50 7.44
CA PHE A 44 -8.43 -1.27 7.09
C PHE A 44 -9.11 -2.46 6.38
N GLY A 45 -8.66 -3.70 6.64
CA GLY A 45 -9.17 -4.89 5.97
C GLY A 45 -8.65 -5.07 4.53
N GLY A 46 -7.56 -4.41 4.17
CA GLY A 46 -6.93 -4.51 2.86
C GLY A 46 -5.44 -4.20 2.88
N LEU A 47 -4.92 -3.93 1.69
CA LEU A 47 -3.52 -3.67 1.41
C LEU A 47 -3.34 -2.20 1.02
N LEU A 48 -2.60 -1.45 1.83
CA LEU A 48 -2.06 -0.16 1.42
C LEU A 48 -0.82 -0.40 0.58
N VAL A 49 -0.82 0.11 -0.64
CA VAL A 49 0.34 0.11 -1.53
C VAL A 49 0.77 1.55 -1.74
N GLN A 50 2.01 1.87 -1.39
CA GLN A 50 2.58 3.18 -1.66
C GLN A 50 3.66 3.07 -2.71
N GLU A 51 3.42 3.69 -3.86
CA GLU A 51 4.42 3.87 -4.90
C GLU A 51 5.55 4.78 -4.41
N THR A 52 6.69 4.74 -5.09
CA THR A 52 7.82 5.62 -4.78
C THR A 52 7.53 7.07 -5.16
N GLY A 53 8.23 7.99 -4.49
CA GLY A 53 7.97 9.43 -4.61
C GLY A 53 6.91 9.93 -3.63
N TYR A 54 6.38 11.13 -3.90
CA TYR A 54 5.45 11.85 -3.01
C TYR A 54 3.98 11.54 -3.32
N THR A 55 3.67 10.28 -3.65
CA THR A 55 2.29 9.84 -3.91
C THR A 55 1.59 9.42 -2.62
N TYR A 56 0.25 9.49 -2.61
CA TYR A 56 -0.56 8.93 -1.53
C TYR A 56 -0.61 7.39 -1.68
N PRO A 57 -0.67 6.63 -0.57
CA PRO A 57 -0.93 5.19 -0.63
C PRO A 57 -2.32 4.90 -1.23
N ILE A 58 -2.41 3.82 -1.98
CA ILE A 58 -3.66 3.28 -2.54
C ILE A 58 -4.09 2.09 -1.68
N LEU A 59 -5.32 2.12 -1.16
CA LEU A 59 -5.92 1.00 -0.43
C LEU A 59 -6.64 0.08 -1.42
N ILE A 60 -6.19 -1.17 -1.51
CA ILE A 60 -6.83 -2.27 -2.23
C ILE A 60 -7.55 -3.14 -1.20
N GLY A 61 -8.87 -3.31 -1.33
CA GLY A 61 -9.65 -4.13 -0.38
C GLY A 61 -9.44 -5.63 -0.57
N ASP A 62 -9.79 -6.39 0.47
CA ASP A 62 -9.83 -7.86 0.46
C ASP A 62 -8.52 -8.55 0.02
N VAL A 63 -7.39 -7.90 0.26
CA VAL A 63 -6.04 -8.42 0.01
C VAL A 63 -5.13 -8.00 1.16
N SER A 64 -4.25 -8.90 1.59
CA SER A 64 -3.20 -8.65 2.58
C SER A 64 -1.80 -8.89 2.02
N ARG A 65 -0.78 -8.39 2.71
CA ARG A 65 0.63 -8.62 2.35
C ARG A 65 0.97 -10.10 2.36
N SER A 66 0.43 -10.88 3.30
CA SER A 66 0.73 -12.31 3.41
C SER A 66 0.16 -13.11 2.23
N GLU A 67 -1.04 -12.77 1.75
CA GLU A 67 -1.65 -13.40 0.57
C GLU A 67 -0.83 -13.18 -0.70
N ILE A 68 -0.24 -11.99 -0.86
CA ILE A 68 0.68 -11.71 -1.96
C ILE A 68 2.13 -12.10 -1.66
N GLY A 69 2.40 -12.83 -0.58
CA GLY A 69 3.74 -13.28 -0.21
C GLY A 69 4.74 -12.15 0.05
N LYS A 70 4.24 -10.98 0.47
CA LYS A 70 5.01 -9.74 0.70
C LYS A 70 5.83 -9.30 -0.53
N SER A 71 5.37 -9.65 -1.73
CA SER A 71 6.07 -9.39 -2.99
C SER A 71 5.76 -8.00 -3.55
N GLN A 72 6.81 -7.26 -3.88
CA GLN A 72 6.71 -5.98 -4.58
C GLN A 72 6.08 -6.16 -5.98
N GLU A 73 6.51 -7.18 -6.72
CA GLU A 73 6.01 -7.47 -8.07
C GLU A 73 4.50 -7.75 -8.07
N LYS A 74 4.01 -8.57 -7.15
CA LYS A 74 2.57 -8.86 -7.03
C LYS A 74 1.77 -7.63 -6.61
N ALA A 75 2.31 -6.78 -5.75
CA ALA A 75 1.66 -5.52 -5.40
C ALA A 75 1.55 -4.59 -6.62
N LEU A 76 2.57 -4.57 -7.49
CA LEU A 76 2.56 -3.79 -8.73
C LEU A 76 1.55 -4.35 -9.76
N GLU A 77 1.44 -5.67 -9.87
CA GLU A 77 0.43 -6.34 -10.69
C GLU A 77 -1.00 -5.98 -10.25
N LEU A 78 -1.24 -5.92 -8.93
CA LEU A 78 -2.53 -5.50 -8.39
C LEU A 78 -2.86 -4.05 -8.75
N LEU A 79 -1.91 -3.13 -8.59
CA LEU A 79 -2.10 -1.72 -8.97
C LEU A 79 -2.50 -1.58 -10.44
N LYS A 80 -1.78 -2.27 -11.35
CA LYS A 80 -2.06 -2.23 -12.80
C LYS A 80 -3.43 -2.79 -13.20
N GLN A 81 -4.10 -3.54 -12.33
CA GLN A 81 -5.45 -4.07 -12.60
C GLN A 81 -6.56 -3.10 -12.20
N ILE A 82 -6.25 -2.12 -11.35
CA ILE A 82 -7.24 -1.18 -10.80
C ILE A 82 -7.07 0.25 -11.32
N THR A 83 -5.93 0.59 -11.94
CA THR A 83 -5.64 1.86 -12.62
C THR A 83 -5.60 1.67 -14.13
#